data_AF-A0A495ZCZ8-F1
#
_entry.id   AF-A0A495ZCZ8-F1
#
_cell.length_a   1.000
_cell.length_b   1.000
_cell.length_c   1.000
_cell.angle_alpha   90.00
_cell.angle_beta   90.00
_cell.angle_gamma   90.00
#
_symmetry.space_group_name_H-M   'P 1'
#
loop_
_entity.id
_entity.type
_entity.pdbx_description
1 polymer ?
#
loop_
_entity_poly.entity_id
_entity_poly.type
_entity_poly.pdbx_seq_one_letter_code
_entity_poly.pdbx_strand_id
1 'polypeptide(L)'
;MKKYRNIAVYAIFAIVCVWMVGCGGCNPEPMPTDMSPTEGPEDGGTTVRITGEKFDMKNGVTVMFGGKEGQNATVPNKTEITVVTPAGTAGQSVEVVVTNKGKPDAPVPLSQKFTYTDATPPTVTSTDPADGTVFSEYEDSLNVLDSFTVTFSEPVEASSVSIEVAVTKTEDSMSEPTDAMLSGTVSGSDDSVTFTSDTPMRCGRMYTVTVSGATDMAGNALATAYSFSFSVTSPDPVYKYYVKEEDIQEANGEAALKYIAARPEIFDNPEKWERLVAANQEAADYIFDRTKLSVGQLLLIPRGRAWGDK
;
A
#
# COMPACT_ATOMS: atom_id res chain seq x y z
N MET A 1 11.70 -99.79 -33.07
CA MET A 1 13.08 -99.32 -32.78
C MET A 1 13.41 -98.11 -33.66
N LYS A 2 13.55 -96.90 -33.06
CA LYS A 2 14.33 -95.71 -33.51
C LYS A 2 13.93 -94.55 -32.58
N LYS A 3 14.54 -94.48 -31.38
CA LYS A 3 15.65 -93.57 -30.99
C LYS A 3 15.23 -92.10 -30.87
N TYR A 4 14.71 -91.75 -29.68
CA TYR A 4 14.64 -90.39 -29.15
C TYR A 4 16.04 -89.93 -28.76
N ARG A 5 16.68 -89.11 -29.59
CA ARG A 5 17.85 -88.32 -29.21
C ARG A 5 17.58 -86.91 -29.74
N ASN A 6 17.64 -85.92 -28.85
CA ASN A 6 17.68 -84.45 -29.10
C ASN A 6 16.48 -83.59 -28.67
N ILE A 7 15.53 -84.07 -27.86
CA ILE A 7 14.49 -83.18 -27.28
C ILE A 7 14.87 -82.69 -25.87
N ALA A 8 15.69 -83.45 -25.14
CA ALA A 8 16.07 -83.11 -23.76
C ALA A 8 17.04 -81.91 -23.62
N VAL A 9 17.71 -81.47 -24.70
CA VAL A 9 18.71 -80.39 -24.63
C VAL A 9 18.09 -79.00 -24.87
N TYR A 10 16.99 -78.90 -25.62
CA TYR A 10 16.30 -77.61 -25.84
C TYR A 10 15.31 -77.24 -24.71
N ALA A 11 14.83 -78.23 -23.95
CA ALA A 11 13.93 -77.97 -22.83
C ALA A 11 14.63 -77.36 -21.60
N ILE A 12 15.96 -77.53 -21.47
CA ILE A 12 16.71 -76.99 -20.33
C ILE A 12 17.13 -75.52 -20.57
N PHE A 13 17.35 -75.10 -21.81
CA PHE A 13 17.62 -73.68 -22.12
C PHE A 13 16.36 -72.79 -22.12
N ALA A 14 15.17 -73.37 -22.30
CA ALA A 14 13.91 -72.63 -22.16
C ALA A 14 13.45 -72.47 -20.71
N ILE A 15 13.96 -73.26 -19.76
CA ILE A 15 13.58 -73.21 -18.34
C ILE A 15 14.49 -72.26 -17.53
N VAL A 16 15.66 -71.88 -18.05
CA VAL A 16 16.52 -70.84 -17.44
C VAL A 16 16.15 -69.42 -17.88
N CYS A 17 15.39 -69.24 -18.97
CA CYS A 17 14.86 -67.92 -19.38
C CYS A 17 13.49 -67.57 -18.78
N VAL A 18 12.92 -68.40 -17.90
CA VAL A 18 11.65 -68.10 -17.20
C VAL A 18 11.86 -67.72 -15.73
N TRP A 19 13.09 -67.78 -15.22
CA TRP A 19 13.45 -67.25 -13.89
C TRP A 19 14.19 -65.90 -13.93
N MET A 20 14.35 -65.30 -15.11
CA MET A 20 14.80 -63.92 -15.28
C MET A 20 13.76 -62.99 -15.90
N VAL A 21 12.47 -63.35 -15.85
CA VAL A 21 11.44 -62.31 -15.70
C VAL A 21 11.33 -62.05 -14.21
N GLY A 22 12.42 -61.53 -13.64
CA GLY A 22 12.33 -60.84 -12.36
C GLY A 22 11.20 -59.83 -12.52
N CYS A 23 10.35 -59.74 -11.51
CA CYS A 23 9.44 -58.63 -11.35
C CYS A 23 10.28 -57.35 -11.18
N GLY A 24 10.89 -56.87 -12.27
CA GLY A 24 11.69 -55.66 -12.32
C GLY A 24 10.83 -54.39 -12.36
N GLY A 25 9.56 -54.49 -11.94
CA GLY A 25 8.53 -53.51 -12.20
C GLY A 25 7.50 -53.33 -11.09
N CYS A 26 7.77 -53.76 -9.86
CA CYS A 26 6.99 -53.27 -8.72
C CYS A 26 7.73 -52.07 -8.11
N ASN A 27 7.46 -50.87 -8.64
CA ASN A 27 7.74 -49.65 -7.89
C ASN A 27 6.67 -49.56 -6.79
N PRO A 28 7.02 -49.68 -5.51
CA PRO A 28 6.03 -49.58 -4.44
C PRO A 28 5.48 -48.15 -4.37
N GLU A 29 4.26 -48.01 -3.86
CA GLU A 29 3.69 -46.70 -3.56
C GLU A 29 4.57 -45.99 -2.52
N PRO A 30 4.83 -44.68 -2.69
CA PRO A 30 5.57 -43.90 -1.69
C PRO A 30 4.75 -43.80 -0.40
N MET A 31 5.43 -43.68 0.74
CA MET A 31 4.77 -43.48 2.04
C MET A 31 5.33 -42.21 2.70
N PRO A 32 4.97 -41.01 2.20
CA PRO A 32 5.39 -39.77 2.83
C PRO A 32 4.69 -39.60 4.20
N THR A 33 5.43 -39.12 5.20
CA THR A 33 4.96 -39.03 6.59
C THR A 33 4.91 -37.61 7.12
N ASP A 34 5.91 -36.78 6.78
CA ASP A 34 6.10 -35.45 7.38
C ASP A 34 6.88 -34.56 6.40
N MET A 35 6.72 -33.24 6.51
CA MET A 35 7.45 -32.27 5.73
C MET A 35 7.89 -31.07 6.57
N SER A 36 9.05 -30.50 6.22
CA SER A 36 9.55 -29.29 6.86
C SER A 36 10.34 -28.42 5.88
N PRO A 37 10.12 -27.09 5.85
CA PRO A 37 9.04 -26.37 6.53
C PRO A 37 7.65 -26.71 5.93
N THR A 38 6.58 -26.37 6.67
CA THR A 38 5.18 -26.54 6.22
C THR A 38 4.58 -25.26 5.65
N GLU A 39 5.38 -24.20 5.53
CA GLU A 39 4.95 -22.91 4.99
C GLU A 39 6.11 -22.18 4.29
N GLY A 40 5.77 -21.17 3.49
CA GLY A 40 6.71 -20.30 2.81
C GLY A 40 6.01 -19.30 1.88
N PRO A 41 6.76 -18.37 1.27
CA PRO A 41 6.18 -17.29 0.47
C PRO A 41 5.39 -17.78 -0.74
N GLU A 42 4.35 -17.03 -1.10
CA GLU A 42 3.49 -17.20 -2.26
C GLU A 42 4.24 -17.21 -3.60
N ASP A 43 5.40 -16.54 -3.69
CA ASP A 43 6.29 -16.62 -4.86
C ASP A 43 6.97 -17.99 -5.03
N GLY A 44 6.88 -18.87 -4.03
CA GLY A 44 7.52 -20.17 -4.01
C GLY A 44 9.01 -20.08 -3.64
N GLY A 45 9.81 -21.06 -4.09
CA GLY A 45 11.26 -21.07 -3.82
C GLY A 45 11.66 -21.66 -2.46
N THR A 46 10.69 -22.11 -1.65
CA THR A 46 10.98 -22.74 -0.36
C THR A 46 11.51 -24.14 -0.57
N THR A 47 12.70 -24.45 -0.05
CA THR A 47 13.22 -25.82 -0.06
C THR A 47 12.56 -26.63 1.05
N VAL A 48 11.68 -27.55 0.67
CA VAL A 48 10.96 -28.46 1.55
C VAL A 48 11.64 -29.83 1.57
N ARG A 49 11.86 -30.34 2.77
CA ARG A 49 12.30 -31.71 3.02
C ARG A 49 11.10 -32.56 3.41
N ILE A 50 10.78 -33.55 2.58
CA ILE A 50 9.73 -34.54 2.84
C ILE A 50 10.39 -35.82 3.35
N THR A 51 9.93 -36.33 4.49
CA THR A 51 10.36 -37.60 5.04
C THR A 51 9.29 -38.66 4.85
N GLY A 52 9.71 -39.92 4.86
CA GLY A 52 8.81 -41.06 4.71
C GLY A 52 9.53 -42.34 4.40
N GLU A 53 8.88 -43.22 3.65
CA GLU A 53 9.47 -44.46 3.16
C GLU A 53 9.18 -44.69 1.68
N LYS A 54 9.95 -45.62 1.10
CA LYS A 54 9.74 -46.18 -0.24
C LYS A 54 9.86 -45.15 -1.38
N PHE A 55 10.64 -44.08 -1.21
CA PHE A 55 10.91 -43.15 -2.32
C PHE A 55 11.83 -43.78 -3.38
N ASP A 56 11.47 -43.59 -4.65
CA ASP A 56 12.22 -44.16 -5.77
C ASP A 56 13.48 -43.32 -6.08
N MET A 57 14.64 -43.86 -5.70
CA MET A 57 15.95 -43.25 -5.97
C MET A 57 16.40 -43.41 -7.43
N LYS A 58 15.85 -44.37 -8.17
CA LYS A 58 16.31 -44.73 -9.52
C LYS A 58 15.63 -43.87 -10.58
N ASN A 59 14.31 -43.73 -10.50
CA ASN A 59 13.53 -42.93 -11.43
C ASN A 59 13.17 -41.54 -10.88
N GLY A 60 13.32 -41.35 -9.56
CA GLY A 60 12.95 -40.13 -8.86
C GLY A 60 11.46 -40.09 -8.47
N VAL A 61 11.03 -38.93 -8.01
CA VAL A 61 9.65 -38.64 -7.62
C VAL A 61 9.13 -37.40 -8.35
N THR A 62 7.82 -37.27 -8.42
CA THR A 62 7.11 -36.01 -8.67
C THR A 62 6.45 -35.60 -7.37
N VAL A 63 6.61 -34.34 -6.98
CA VAL A 63 5.89 -33.74 -5.85
C VAL A 63 5.03 -32.61 -6.36
N MET A 64 3.74 -32.63 -6.02
CA MET A 64 2.78 -31.61 -6.41
C MET A 64 2.27 -30.86 -5.18
N PHE A 65 2.20 -29.54 -5.28
CA PHE A 65 1.66 -28.62 -4.28
C PHE A 65 0.38 -28.02 -4.85
N GLY A 66 -0.79 -28.45 -4.36
CA GLY A 66 -2.09 -27.94 -4.83
C GLY A 66 -2.30 -28.07 -6.34
N GLY A 67 -1.73 -29.11 -6.97
CA GLY A 67 -1.81 -29.30 -8.42
C GLY A 67 -0.66 -28.68 -9.23
N LYS A 68 0.28 -27.96 -8.62
CA LYS A 68 1.48 -27.42 -9.28
C LYS A 68 2.71 -28.27 -8.95
N GLU A 69 3.51 -28.64 -9.95
CA GLU A 69 4.72 -29.45 -9.74
C GLU A 69 5.82 -28.63 -9.04
N GLY A 70 6.43 -29.22 -8.00
CA GLY A 70 7.60 -28.66 -7.34
C GLY A 70 8.86 -28.76 -8.20
N GLN A 71 9.78 -27.82 -8.00
CA GLN A 71 11.00 -27.70 -8.76
C GLN A 71 12.16 -28.44 -8.09
N ASN A 72 13.15 -28.88 -8.87
CA ASN A 72 14.40 -29.46 -8.37
C ASN A 72 14.23 -30.60 -7.34
N ALA A 73 13.22 -31.46 -7.54
CA ALA A 73 13.00 -32.60 -6.67
C ALA A 73 14.20 -33.58 -6.72
N THR A 74 14.81 -33.86 -5.56
CA THR A 74 15.89 -34.86 -5.42
C THR A 74 15.53 -35.89 -4.36
N VAL A 75 16.02 -37.12 -4.53
CA VAL A 75 15.75 -38.26 -3.64
C VAL A 75 17.08 -38.81 -3.16
N PRO A 76 17.71 -38.21 -2.13
CA PRO A 76 19.03 -38.64 -1.66
C PRO A 76 19.02 -40.07 -1.12
N ASN A 77 17.90 -40.53 -0.56
CA ASN A 77 17.70 -41.87 -0.05
C ASN A 77 16.20 -42.24 -0.08
N LYS A 78 15.86 -43.51 0.21
CA LYS A 78 14.46 -44.01 0.16
C LYS A 78 13.52 -43.39 1.21
N THR A 79 14.04 -42.56 2.12
CA THR A 79 13.29 -42.00 3.24
C THR A 79 13.23 -40.48 3.22
N GLU A 80 13.81 -39.84 2.20
CA GLU A 80 13.89 -38.40 2.10
C GLU A 80 13.77 -37.90 0.65
N ILE A 81 13.03 -36.81 0.49
CA ILE A 81 12.95 -36.01 -0.74
C ILE A 81 13.27 -34.57 -0.36
N THR A 82 14.04 -33.88 -1.20
CA THR A 82 14.12 -32.41 -1.17
C THR A 82 13.44 -31.86 -2.41
N VAL A 83 12.59 -30.85 -2.27
CA VAL A 83 11.90 -30.21 -3.40
C VAL A 83 11.74 -28.72 -3.13
N VAL A 84 11.78 -27.91 -4.18
CA VAL A 84 11.54 -26.47 -4.10
C VAL A 84 10.08 -26.19 -4.44
N THR A 85 9.38 -25.45 -3.61
CA THR A 85 7.96 -25.13 -3.84
C THR A 85 7.77 -24.26 -5.09
N PRO A 86 6.71 -24.50 -5.87
CA PRO A 86 6.32 -23.58 -6.94
C PRO A 86 5.60 -22.37 -6.35
N ALA A 87 5.39 -21.33 -7.17
CA ALA A 87 4.54 -20.19 -6.79
C ALA A 87 3.09 -20.65 -6.51
N GLY A 88 2.52 -20.13 -5.42
CA GLY A 88 1.20 -20.43 -4.89
C GLY A 88 0.28 -19.21 -4.88
N THR A 89 -0.64 -19.20 -3.92
CA THR A 89 -1.55 -18.09 -3.64
C THR A 89 -1.40 -17.74 -2.17
N ALA A 90 -1.15 -16.48 -1.83
CA ALA A 90 -1.03 -16.04 -0.43
C ALA A 90 -2.26 -16.45 0.41
N GLY A 91 -2.03 -16.87 1.66
CA GLY A 91 -3.04 -17.35 2.60
C GLY A 91 -3.62 -18.74 2.32
N GLN A 92 -3.21 -19.41 1.22
CA GLN A 92 -3.77 -20.70 0.84
C GLN A 92 -2.96 -21.87 1.40
N SER A 93 -3.64 -22.79 2.11
CA SER A 93 -3.09 -24.11 2.46
C SER A 93 -3.43 -25.16 1.39
N VAL A 94 -2.41 -25.73 0.76
CA VAL A 94 -2.54 -26.71 -0.32
C VAL A 94 -2.14 -28.12 0.10
N GLU A 95 -2.78 -29.12 -0.48
CA GLU A 95 -2.38 -30.52 -0.34
C GLU A 95 -1.04 -30.77 -1.06
N VAL A 96 -0.18 -31.59 -0.46
CA VAL A 96 1.07 -32.04 -1.07
C VAL A 96 0.96 -33.50 -1.44
N VAL A 97 1.23 -33.84 -2.70
CA VAL A 97 1.11 -35.20 -3.23
C VAL A 97 2.44 -35.68 -3.77
N VAL A 98 2.88 -36.86 -3.35
CA VAL A 98 4.11 -37.50 -3.80
C VAL A 98 3.76 -38.68 -4.70
N THR A 99 4.42 -38.77 -5.84
CA THR A 99 4.31 -39.90 -6.78
C THR A 99 5.71 -40.41 -7.10
N ASN A 100 5.97 -41.69 -6.88
CA ASN A 100 7.20 -42.32 -7.38
C ASN A 100 7.11 -42.43 -8.91
N LYS A 101 8.16 -42.00 -9.63
CA LYS A 101 8.21 -42.14 -11.09
C LYS A 101 8.46 -43.59 -11.49
N GLY A 102 7.75 -44.10 -12.48
CA GLY A 102 7.82 -45.49 -12.94
C GLY A 102 6.58 -46.29 -12.58
N LYS A 103 6.37 -47.44 -13.24
CA LYS A 103 5.07 -48.14 -13.13
C LYS A 103 4.94 -48.98 -11.84
N PRO A 104 3.77 -48.95 -11.18
CA PRO A 104 2.67 -47.98 -11.35
C PRO A 104 2.94 -46.64 -10.65
N ASP A 105 2.70 -45.53 -11.35
CA ASP A 105 2.77 -44.16 -10.79
C ASP A 105 1.51 -43.90 -9.94
N ALA A 106 1.54 -44.23 -8.65
CA ALA A 106 0.42 -44.00 -7.73
C ALA A 106 0.66 -42.72 -6.89
N PRO A 107 -0.22 -41.71 -6.97
CA PRO A 107 -0.11 -40.49 -6.17
C PRO A 107 -0.55 -40.74 -4.72
N VAL A 108 0.26 -40.30 -3.76
CA VAL A 108 -0.03 -40.41 -2.32
C VAL A 108 0.03 -39.03 -1.66
N PRO A 109 -1.06 -38.55 -1.05
CA PRO A 109 -1.07 -37.27 -0.34
C PRO A 109 -0.34 -37.36 1.00
N LEU A 110 0.30 -36.26 1.41
CA LEU A 110 0.75 -36.05 2.78
C LEU A 110 -0.44 -35.70 3.69
N SER A 111 -0.31 -36.05 4.97
CA SER A 111 -1.26 -35.63 6.01
C SER A 111 -1.20 -34.12 6.29
N GLN A 112 0.00 -33.52 6.17
CA GLN A 112 0.20 -32.08 6.32
C GLN A 112 -0.07 -31.34 5.00
N LYS A 113 -0.53 -30.10 5.13
CA LYS A 113 -0.68 -29.15 4.04
C LYS A 113 0.45 -28.13 4.05
N PHE A 114 0.83 -27.65 2.88
CA PHE A 114 1.78 -26.56 2.75
C PHE A 114 1.02 -25.25 2.66
N THR A 115 1.35 -24.28 3.51
CA THR A 115 0.69 -22.96 3.50
C THR A 115 1.57 -21.93 2.81
N TYR A 116 1.01 -21.27 1.80
CA TYR A 116 1.64 -20.10 1.22
C TYR A 116 1.33 -18.88 2.08
N THR A 117 2.36 -18.27 2.67
CA THR A 117 2.26 -17.02 3.42
C THR A 117 2.35 -15.85 2.47
N ASP A 118 1.74 -14.72 2.84
CA ASP A 118 1.93 -13.45 2.15
C ASP A 118 3.28 -12.84 2.54
N ALA A 119 4.16 -12.64 1.58
CA ALA A 119 5.47 -12.03 1.76
C ALA A 119 5.63 -10.75 0.92
N THR A 120 4.56 -10.30 0.26
CA THR A 120 4.57 -9.10 -0.55
C THR A 120 4.36 -7.87 0.34
N PRO A 121 5.29 -6.91 0.38
CA PRO A 121 5.09 -5.71 1.18
C PRO A 121 4.06 -4.74 0.59
N PRO A 122 3.35 -3.98 1.43
CA PRO A 122 2.42 -2.96 0.94
C PRO A 122 3.18 -1.83 0.26
N THR A 123 2.53 -1.21 -0.74
CA THR A 123 3.02 -0.02 -1.45
C THR A 123 1.92 1.04 -1.49
N VAL A 124 2.28 2.33 -1.57
CA VAL A 124 1.28 3.39 -1.79
C VAL A 124 0.88 3.42 -3.26
N THR A 125 -0.41 3.32 -3.55
CA THR A 125 -0.98 3.28 -4.91
C THR A 125 -1.55 4.63 -5.34
N SER A 126 -2.14 5.39 -4.41
CA SER A 126 -2.66 6.72 -4.66
C SER A 126 -2.75 7.55 -3.40
N THR A 127 -2.79 8.87 -3.59
CA THR A 127 -3.08 9.84 -2.53
C THR A 127 -4.17 10.79 -3.01
N ASP A 128 -5.00 11.25 -2.08
CA ASP A 128 -5.95 12.32 -2.29
C ASP A 128 -5.77 13.35 -1.15
N PRO A 129 -5.15 14.51 -1.41
CA PRO A 129 -4.78 15.02 -2.73
C PRO A 129 -3.65 14.24 -3.42
N ALA A 130 -3.68 14.20 -4.76
CA ALA A 130 -2.59 13.61 -5.55
C ALA A 130 -1.30 14.43 -5.42
N ASP A 131 -0.15 13.79 -5.62
CA ASP A 131 1.15 14.49 -5.58
C ASP A 131 1.19 15.67 -6.57
N GLY A 132 1.68 16.81 -6.10
CA GLY A 132 1.73 18.07 -6.83
C GLY A 132 0.40 18.80 -6.96
N THR A 133 -0.68 18.36 -6.30
CA THR A 133 -1.97 19.07 -6.35
C THR A 133 -1.82 20.51 -5.83
N VAL A 134 -2.44 21.46 -6.53
CA VAL A 134 -2.48 22.88 -6.18
C VAL A 134 -3.93 23.31 -6.01
N PHE A 135 -4.31 23.68 -4.78
CA PHE A 135 -5.63 24.23 -4.47
C PHE A 135 -5.61 25.76 -4.63
N SER A 136 -6.35 26.27 -5.62
CA SER A 136 -6.41 27.70 -5.94
C SER A 136 -7.79 28.34 -5.74
N GLU A 137 -8.85 27.54 -5.69
CA GLU A 137 -10.24 28.01 -5.52
C GLU A 137 -10.78 27.45 -4.21
N TYR A 138 -10.69 28.22 -3.13
CA TYR A 138 -11.15 27.82 -1.80
C TYR A 138 -12.13 28.85 -1.24
N GLU A 139 -13.25 28.37 -0.69
CA GLU A 139 -14.30 29.23 -0.14
C GLU A 139 -13.94 29.80 1.26
N ASP A 140 -13.03 29.13 1.96
CA ASP A 140 -12.45 29.59 3.21
C ASP A 140 -10.94 29.73 3.04
N SER A 141 -10.46 30.98 2.99
CA SER A 141 -9.02 31.28 2.90
C SER A 141 -8.23 30.86 4.14
N LEU A 142 -8.90 30.43 5.20
CA LEU A 142 -8.23 30.00 6.42
C LEU A 142 -8.19 28.48 6.56
N ASN A 143 -9.21 27.77 6.11
CA ASN A 143 -9.33 26.32 6.31
C ASN A 143 -9.68 25.65 4.99
N VAL A 144 -8.68 25.06 4.33
CA VAL A 144 -8.87 24.49 2.99
C VAL A 144 -9.07 22.98 3.03
N LEU A 145 -8.31 22.28 3.87
CA LEU A 145 -8.49 20.84 4.15
C LEU A 145 -8.29 20.59 5.64
N ASP A 146 -8.98 19.61 6.18
CA ASP A 146 -8.75 19.06 7.52
C ASP A 146 -8.20 17.63 7.48
N SER A 147 -8.11 17.04 6.29
CA SER A 147 -7.72 15.65 6.11
C SER A 147 -7.22 15.36 4.69
N PHE A 148 -6.49 14.26 4.55
CA PHE A 148 -6.13 13.64 3.27
C PHE A 148 -6.09 12.12 3.41
N THR A 149 -6.20 11.42 2.30
CA THR A 149 -6.23 9.96 2.24
C THR A 149 -5.03 9.39 1.47
N VAL A 150 -4.50 8.28 1.97
CA VAL A 150 -3.46 7.47 1.34
C VAL A 150 -4.03 6.07 1.12
N THR A 151 -3.93 5.57 -0.10
CA THR A 151 -4.37 4.22 -0.49
C THR A 151 -3.15 3.35 -0.77
N PHE A 152 -3.19 2.10 -0.31
CA PHE A 152 -2.14 1.11 -0.44
C PHE A 152 -2.50 0.05 -1.49
N SER A 153 -1.55 -0.85 -1.81
CA SER A 153 -1.76 -1.98 -2.72
C SER A 153 -2.56 -3.12 -2.12
N GLU A 154 -2.75 -3.09 -0.80
CA GLU A 154 -3.34 -4.15 -0.01
C GLU A 154 -3.77 -3.61 1.37
N PRO A 155 -4.54 -4.39 2.16
CA PRO A 155 -4.93 -3.98 3.49
C PRO A 155 -3.75 -3.75 4.45
N VAL A 156 -3.76 -2.62 5.15
CA VAL A 156 -2.71 -2.25 6.12
C VAL A 156 -3.27 -2.06 7.53
N GLU A 157 -2.45 -2.38 8.52
CA GLU A 157 -2.74 -2.09 9.91
C GLU A 157 -2.66 -0.59 10.14
N ALA A 158 -3.79 0.13 10.12
CA ALA A 158 -3.82 1.60 10.18
C ALA A 158 -3.03 2.18 11.38
N SER A 159 -2.96 1.44 12.50
CA SER A 159 -2.21 1.83 13.69
C SER A 159 -0.67 1.77 13.55
N SER A 160 -0.18 1.06 12.53
CA SER A 160 1.25 1.00 12.19
C SER A 160 1.71 2.20 11.35
N VAL A 161 0.78 2.87 10.66
CA VAL A 161 1.10 3.92 9.71
C VAL A 161 1.52 5.20 10.44
N SER A 162 2.74 5.63 10.15
CA SER A 162 3.30 6.89 10.64
C SER A 162 3.24 7.93 9.53
N ILE A 163 2.64 9.08 9.84
CA ILE A 163 2.49 10.20 8.91
C ILE A 163 3.17 11.43 9.52
N GLU A 164 4.16 11.95 8.81
CA GLU A 164 4.78 13.24 9.10
C GLU A 164 4.36 14.25 8.03
N VAL A 165 3.93 15.44 8.45
CA VAL A 165 3.46 16.48 7.54
C VAL A 165 4.27 17.74 7.78
N ALA A 166 5.30 17.97 6.95
CA ALA A 166 6.10 19.18 6.99
C ALA A 166 5.35 20.33 6.31
N VAL A 167 5.31 21.48 6.97
CA VAL A 167 4.64 22.69 6.48
C VAL A 167 5.70 23.70 6.09
N THR A 168 5.61 24.18 4.86
CA THR A 168 6.44 25.26 4.34
C THR A 168 5.55 26.31 3.69
N LYS A 169 6.08 27.52 3.49
CA LYS A 169 5.36 28.55 2.76
C LYS A 169 5.40 28.28 1.25
N THR A 170 4.37 28.70 0.53
CA THR A 170 4.44 28.83 -0.93
C THR A 170 5.26 30.07 -1.32
N GLU A 171 5.67 30.18 -2.59
CA GLU A 171 6.41 31.35 -3.09
C GLU A 171 5.61 32.66 -2.90
N ASP A 172 4.29 32.59 -3.08
CA ASP A 172 3.39 33.74 -2.96
C ASP A 172 2.97 34.04 -1.51
N SER A 173 3.38 33.20 -0.55
CA SER A 173 3.04 33.41 0.85
C SER A 173 3.92 34.48 1.48
N MET A 174 3.26 35.47 2.05
CA MET A 174 3.88 36.61 2.74
C MET A 174 4.40 36.26 4.14
N SER A 175 4.00 35.12 4.70
CA SER A 175 4.40 34.69 6.05
C SER A 175 4.99 33.29 6.09
N GLU A 176 5.90 33.09 7.03
CA GLU A 176 6.37 31.76 7.42
C GLU A 176 5.27 31.02 8.18
N PRO A 177 5.24 29.66 8.10
CA PRO A 177 4.33 28.89 8.90
C PRO A 177 4.63 29.06 10.39
N THR A 178 3.59 29.17 11.24
CA THR A 178 3.76 29.18 12.71
C THR A 178 4.33 27.85 13.20
N ASP A 179 3.85 26.75 12.63
CA ASP A 179 4.29 25.39 12.94
C ASP A 179 4.98 24.78 11.72
N ALA A 180 6.21 24.28 11.91
CA ALA A 180 6.96 23.61 10.84
C ALA A 180 6.43 22.21 10.52
N MET A 181 5.61 21.63 11.41
CA MET A 181 5.01 20.31 11.30
C MET A 181 3.54 20.38 11.68
N LEU A 182 2.68 19.70 10.92
CA LEU A 182 1.26 19.59 11.21
C LEU A 182 0.99 18.29 11.98
N SER A 183 0.41 18.41 13.17
CA SER A 183 -0.03 17.26 13.96
C SER A 183 -1.43 16.79 13.55
N GLY A 184 -1.73 15.53 13.85
CA GLY A 184 -3.01 14.93 13.54
C GLY A 184 -3.10 13.47 13.95
N THR A 185 -4.18 12.84 13.54
CA THR A 185 -4.49 11.44 13.84
C THR A 185 -4.61 10.64 12.54
N VAL A 186 -4.13 9.40 12.57
CA VAL A 186 -4.27 8.45 11.46
C VAL A 186 -5.38 7.47 11.82
N SER A 187 -6.36 7.34 10.94
CA SER A 187 -7.44 6.37 11.06
C SER A 187 -7.73 5.74 9.70
N GLY A 188 -8.30 4.55 9.66
CA GLY A 188 -8.52 3.87 8.38
C GLY A 188 -8.97 2.43 8.56
N SER A 189 -9.40 1.84 7.46
CA SER A 189 -9.68 0.41 7.33
C SER A 189 -9.29 -0.06 5.95
N ASP A 190 -9.14 -1.38 5.82
CA ASP A 190 -8.79 -2.02 4.57
C ASP A 190 -7.47 -1.46 4.00
N ASP A 191 -7.47 -1.04 2.74
CA ASP A 191 -6.30 -0.54 2.01
C ASP A 191 -6.13 0.97 2.09
N SER A 192 -6.88 1.68 2.94
CA SER A 192 -6.84 3.14 3.00
C SER A 192 -6.70 3.68 4.41
N VAL A 193 -5.90 4.74 4.54
CA VAL A 193 -5.79 5.52 5.77
C VAL A 193 -6.03 7.00 5.47
N THR A 194 -6.73 7.64 6.39
CA THR A 194 -6.97 9.07 6.40
C THR A 194 -6.20 9.69 7.56
N PHE A 195 -5.37 10.67 7.24
CA PHE A 195 -4.83 11.59 8.22
C PHE A 195 -5.83 12.72 8.43
N THR A 196 -6.23 12.97 9.67
CA THR A 196 -7.01 14.15 10.06
C THR A 196 -6.14 15.06 10.91
N SER A 197 -5.89 16.27 10.42
CA SER A 197 -5.06 17.27 11.12
C SER A 197 -5.76 17.83 12.35
N ASP A 198 -5.02 18.09 13.43
CA ASP A 198 -5.55 18.71 14.66
C ASP A 198 -5.97 20.17 14.43
N THR A 199 -5.33 20.82 13.46
CA THR A 199 -5.67 22.17 13.01
C THR A 199 -5.84 22.15 11.50
N PRO A 200 -6.85 22.85 10.94
CA PRO A 200 -7.06 22.85 9.50
C PRO A 200 -5.84 23.37 8.75
N MET A 201 -5.61 22.80 7.58
CA MET A 201 -4.63 23.26 6.61
C MET A 201 -5.06 24.63 6.05
N ARG A 202 -4.07 25.49 5.85
CA ARG A 202 -4.25 26.91 5.59
C ARG A 202 -3.71 27.24 4.21
N CYS A 203 -4.21 28.30 3.60
CA CYS A 203 -3.70 28.77 2.34
C CYS A 203 -2.29 29.38 2.45
N GLY A 204 -1.60 29.50 1.31
CA GLY A 204 -0.20 29.93 1.28
C GLY A 204 0.78 28.92 1.89
N ARG A 205 0.40 27.64 1.94
CA ARG A 205 1.20 26.57 2.53
C ARG A 205 1.42 25.45 1.52
N MET A 206 2.62 24.89 1.56
CA MET A 206 2.97 23.62 0.93
C MET A 206 3.14 22.57 2.02
N TYR A 207 2.40 21.48 1.87
CA TYR A 207 2.40 20.34 2.77
C TYR A 207 3.20 19.23 2.10
N THR A 208 4.33 18.87 2.70
CA THR A 208 5.11 17.70 2.29
C THR A 208 4.83 16.57 3.26
N VAL A 209 4.16 15.53 2.78
CA VAL A 209 3.75 14.38 3.56
C VAL A 209 4.79 13.27 3.38
N THR A 210 5.17 12.62 4.48
CA THR A 210 5.97 11.40 4.49
C THR A 210 5.18 10.30 5.18
N VAL A 211 4.91 9.23 4.43
CA VAL A 211 4.21 8.02 4.90
C VAL A 211 5.25 6.94 5.15
N SER A 212 5.27 6.37 6.35
CA SER A 212 6.21 5.35 6.76
C SER A 212 5.59 4.38 7.78
N GLY A 213 6.32 3.33 8.16
CA GLY A 213 5.92 2.41 9.24
C GLY A 213 4.76 1.47 8.94
N ALA A 214 4.04 1.66 7.83
CA ALA A 214 2.91 0.83 7.43
C ALA A 214 3.30 -0.65 7.34
N THR A 215 2.51 -1.52 7.98
CA THR A 215 2.59 -2.98 7.86
C THR A 215 1.28 -3.53 7.34
N ASP A 216 1.33 -4.51 6.45
CA ASP A 216 0.14 -5.26 6.04
C ASP A 216 -0.38 -6.19 7.15
N MET A 217 -1.44 -6.92 6.86
CA MET A 217 -2.05 -7.89 7.78
C MET A 217 -1.20 -9.15 8.02
N ALA A 218 -0.20 -9.41 7.17
CA ALA A 218 0.76 -10.50 7.30
C ALA A 218 2.04 -10.07 8.06
N GLY A 219 2.19 -8.77 8.35
CA GLY A 219 3.33 -8.19 9.03
C GLY A 219 4.48 -7.75 8.10
N ASN A 220 4.30 -7.74 6.78
CA ASN A 220 5.31 -7.18 5.89
C ASN A 220 5.26 -5.65 5.95
N ALA A 221 6.43 -5.04 6.09
CA ALA A 221 6.54 -3.59 6.25
C ALA A 221 6.75 -2.89 4.90
N LEU A 222 6.12 -1.74 4.72
CA LEU A 222 6.36 -0.82 3.60
C LEU A 222 7.87 -0.61 3.42
N ALA A 223 8.39 -1.08 2.29
CA ALA A 223 9.82 -1.22 2.09
C ALA A 223 10.56 0.13 2.02
N THR A 224 9.89 1.19 1.56
CA THR A 224 10.46 2.53 1.43
C THR A 224 9.39 3.55 1.77
N ALA A 225 9.76 4.54 2.59
CA ALA A 225 8.86 5.64 2.91
C ALA A 225 8.41 6.35 1.62
N TYR A 226 7.11 6.65 1.54
CA TYR A 226 6.53 7.33 0.40
C TYR A 226 6.38 8.81 0.73
N SER A 227 6.77 9.69 -0.18
CA SER A 227 6.60 11.14 0.00
C SER A 227 5.85 11.73 -1.16
N PHE A 228 4.90 12.61 -0.84
CA PHE A 228 4.16 13.42 -1.78
C PHE A 228 3.95 14.80 -1.19
N SER A 229 3.58 15.75 -2.04
CA SER A 229 3.29 17.11 -1.64
C SER A 229 2.03 17.62 -2.29
N PHE A 230 1.37 18.54 -1.63
CA PHE A 230 0.34 19.37 -2.24
C PHE A 230 0.45 20.77 -1.66
N SER A 231 -0.11 21.74 -2.35
CA SER A 231 -0.05 23.14 -1.93
C SER A 231 -1.41 23.79 -2.04
N VAL A 232 -1.59 24.80 -1.21
CA VAL A 232 -2.73 25.68 -1.25
C VAL A 232 -2.19 27.07 -1.55
N THR A 233 -2.58 27.66 -2.69
CA THR A 233 -2.04 28.96 -3.09
C THR A 233 -2.51 30.06 -2.15
N SER A 234 -1.76 31.16 -2.04
CA SER A 234 -2.26 32.34 -1.35
C SER A 234 -3.36 33.02 -2.18
N PRO A 235 -4.30 33.75 -1.56
CA PRO A 235 -5.28 34.53 -2.29
C PRO A 235 -4.57 35.69 -2.97
N ASP A 236 -5.11 36.14 -4.09
CA ASP A 236 -4.58 37.30 -4.78
C ASP A 236 -4.60 38.54 -3.85
N PRO A 237 -3.53 39.34 -3.83
CA PRO A 237 -3.50 40.58 -3.08
C PRO A 237 -4.50 41.58 -3.66
N VAL A 238 -5.52 41.94 -2.88
CA VAL A 238 -6.54 42.90 -3.31
C VAL A 238 -6.12 44.32 -2.95
N TYR A 239 -5.90 45.17 -3.98
CA TYR A 239 -5.60 46.60 -3.80
C TYR A 239 -6.82 47.51 -4.03
N LYS A 240 -7.79 47.00 -4.78
CA LYS A 240 -9.01 47.69 -5.18
C LYS A 240 -10.14 46.67 -5.14
N TYR A 241 -11.22 46.98 -4.43
CA TYR A 241 -12.39 46.12 -4.38
C TYR A 241 -13.64 46.94 -4.66
N TYR A 242 -14.50 46.45 -5.55
CA TYR A 242 -15.82 47.05 -5.79
C TYR A 242 -16.85 46.27 -5.00
N VAL A 243 -17.57 46.94 -4.09
CA VAL A 243 -18.63 46.32 -3.28
C VAL A 243 -19.69 45.70 -4.19
N LYS A 244 -20.00 44.43 -4.00
CA LYS A 244 -21.03 43.71 -4.74
C LYS A 244 -22.36 43.75 -4.00
N GLU A 245 -23.43 43.34 -4.68
CA GLU A 245 -24.78 43.30 -4.08
C GLU A 245 -24.88 42.22 -2.98
N GLU A 246 -24.25 41.07 -3.19
CA GLU A 246 -24.11 40.00 -2.18
C GLU A 246 -23.43 40.46 -0.88
N ASP A 247 -22.59 41.50 -0.96
CA ASP A 247 -21.80 41.97 0.19
C ASP A 247 -22.63 42.71 1.24
N ILE A 248 -23.81 43.21 0.83
CA ILE A 248 -24.69 44.05 1.66
C ILE A 248 -26.03 43.38 1.99
N GLN A 249 -26.39 42.27 1.33
CA GLN A 249 -27.73 41.67 1.41
C GLN A 249 -27.86 40.47 2.38
N GLU A 250 -26.81 39.74 2.70
CA GLU A 250 -26.91 38.61 3.64
C GLU A 250 -26.80 39.02 5.11
N ALA A 251 -27.64 38.42 5.97
CA ALA A 251 -27.65 38.61 7.42
C ALA A 251 -26.29 38.36 8.10
N ASN A 252 -25.34 37.72 7.42
CA ASN A 252 -24.00 37.44 7.95
C ASN A 252 -22.89 38.30 7.34
N GLY A 253 -23.06 38.94 6.16
CA GLY A 253 -22.05 39.79 5.47
C GLY A 253 -20.59 39.30 5.53
N GLU A 254 -20.41 38.00 5.74
CA GLU A 254 -19.15 37.35 6.11
C GLU A 254 -18.41 36.95 4.85
N ALA A 255 -19.13 36.56 3.79
CA ALA A 255 -18.58 36.33 2.46
C ALA A 255 -17.86 37.57 1.90
N ALA A 256 -18.48 38.76 1.98
CA ALA A 256 -17.85 40.04 1.60
C ALA A 256 -16.54 40.32 2.35
N LEU A 257 -16.57 40.05 3.66
CA LEU A 257 -15.41 40.22 4.54
C LEU A 257 -14.33 39.17 4.27
N LYS A 258 -14.67 37.96 3.82
CA LYS A 258 -13.68 36.95 3.41
C LYS A 258 -12.88 37.40 2.19
N TYR A 259 -13.52 38.06 1.22
CA TYR A 259 -12.86 38.60 0.03
C TYR A 259 -12.12 39.93 0.27
N ILE A 260 -12.67 40.84 1.09
CA ILE A 260 -12.09 42.17 1.36
C ILE A 260 -11.03 42.13 2.48
N ALA A 261 -11.21 41.26 3.48
CA ALA A 261 -10.37 41.21 4.67
C ALA A 261 -9.27 40.16 4.61
N ALA A 262 -9.05 39.48 3.48
CA ALA A 262 -7.84 38.67 3.26
C ALA A 262 -6.59 39.57 3.27
N ARG A 263 -6.15 39.92 4.49
CA ARG A 263 -4.92 40.66 4.81
C ARG A 263 -3.81 39.62 4.94
N PRO A 264 -2.89 39.52 3.98
CA PRO A 264 -1.81 38.56 4.05
C PRO A 264 -0.74 39.16 4.95
N GLU A 265 -0.91 38.97 6.25
CA GLU A 265 0.28 38.87 7.09
C GLU A 265 0.26 37.69 8.05
N ILE A 266 -0.88 37.11 8.44
CA ILE A 266 -0.83 35.81 9.09
C ILE A 266 -2.04 34.93 8.78
N PHE A 267 -1.94 34.10 7.73
CA PHE A 267 -2.81 32.94 7.59
C PHE A 267 -2.83 32.10 8.87
N ASP A 268 -1.72 32.11 9.63
CA ASP A 268 -1.53 31.36 10.87
C ASP A 268 -1.83 32.10 12.19
N ASN A 269 -2.21 33.38 12.18
CA ASN A 269 -2.53 34.14 13.40
C ASN A 269 -3.78 35.00 13.19
N PRO A 270 -4.95 34.51 13.62
CA PRO A 270 -6.22 35.21 13.48
C PRO A 270 -6.28 36.50 14.30
N GLU A 271 -5.42 36.71 15.30
CA GLU A 271 -5.38 37.95 16.09
C GLU A 271 -4.82 39.13 15.28
N LYS A 272 -4.04 38.88 14.22
CA LYS A 272 -3.58 39.91 13.29
C LYS A 272 -4.52 40.11 12.10
N TRP A 273 -5.68 39.46 12.11
CA TRP A 273 -6.78 39.75 11.20
C TRP A 273 -7.45 41.08 11.59
N GLU A 274 -6.81 42.17 11.26
CA GLU A 274 -7.49 43.46 11.25
C GLU A 274 -8.40 43.53 9.99
N ARG A 275 -9.51 44.27 9.98
CA ARG A 275 -10.37 44.43 8.78
C ARG A 275 -9.96 45.68 8.00
N LEU A 276 -9.40 45.57 6.79
CA LEU A 276 -8.75 46.71 6.08
C LEU A 276 -9.80 47.48 5.28
N VAL A 277 -10.46 48.46 5.90
CA VAL A 277 -11.19 49.52 5.17
C VAL A 277 -10.71 50.88 5.67
N ALA A 278 -9.40 51.09 5.57
CA ALA A 278 -8.76 52.30 6.06
C ALA A 278 -9.02 53.54 5.17
N ALA A 279 -9.49 53.37 3.93
CA ALA A 279 -9.61 54.49 2.99
C ALA A 279 -10.98 55.20 2.96
N ASN A 280 -12.05 54.58 3.47
CA ASN A 280 -13.42 55.05 3.24
C ASN A 280 -14.28 55.24 4.50
N GLN A 281 -13.75 55.01 5.71
CA GLN A 281 -14.44 55.24 6.98
C GLN A 281 -13.53 56.04 7.91
N GLU A 282 -14.12 56.92 8.73
CA GLU A 282 -13.37 57.83 9.62
C GLU A 282 -12.38 57.05 10.49
N ALA A 283 -11.11 57.47 10.45
CA ALA A 283 -9.93 56.75 10.90
C ALA A 283 -9.84 56.44 12.42
N ALA A 284 -10.93 56.60 13.18
CA ALA A 284 -10.94 56.49 14.64
C ALA A 284 -11.43 55.13 15.17
N ASP A 285 -12.25 54.38 14.43
CA ASP A 285 -12.76 53.08 14.88
C ASP A 285 -12.55 52.02 13.78
N TYR A 286 -11.70 51.02 14.06
CA TYR A 286 -11.42 49.87 13.18
C TYR A 286 -12.63 48.93 12.98
N ILE A 287 -13.83 49.34 13.40
CA ILE A 287 -15.05 48.55 13.31
C ILE A 287 -15.67 48.78 11.93
N PHE A 288 -15.51 47.80 11.05
CA PHE A 288 -16.15 47.78 9.73
C PHE A 288 -17.69 47.86 9.86
N ASP A 289 -18.27 49.02 9.56
CA ASP A 289 -19.71 49.25 9.56
C ASP A 289 -20.30 49.01 8.17
N ARG A 290 -21.02 47.89 8.02
CA ARG A 290 -21.65 47.42 6.77
C ARG A 290 -22.80 48.31 6.30
N THR A 291 -23.45 49.02 7.21
CA THR A 291 -24.61 49.87 6.88
C THR A 291 -24.23 51.12 6.10
N LYS A 292 -22.91 51.40 5.99
CA LYS A 292 -22.33 52.54 5.28
C LYS A 292 -21.75 52.19 3.91
N LEU A 293 -21.98 50.97 3.41
CA LEU A 293 -21.51 50.54 2.09
C LEU A 293 -22.61 50.61 1.04
N SER A 294 -22.22 50.85 -0.22
CA SER A 294 -23.12 50.82 -1.37
C SER A 294 -22.56 49.92 -2.47
N VAL A 295 -23.43 49.19 -3.17
CA VAL A 295 -23.02 48.38 -4.34
C VAL A 295 -22.31 49.28 -5.36
N GLY A 296 -21.17 48.81 -5.87
CA GLY A 296 -20.29 49.52 -6.79
C GLY A 296 -19.32 50.49 -6.13
N GLN A 297 -19.36 50.68 -4.80
CA GLN A 297 -18.41 51.52 -4.10
C GLN A 297 -16.99 50.92 -4.21
N LEU A 298 -16.02 51.74 -4.66
CA LEU A 298 -14.62 51.36 -4.69
C LEU A 298 -14.00 51.50 -3.29
N LEU A 299 -13.51 50.40 -2.74
CA LEU A 299 -12.66 50.35 -1.56
C LEU A 299 -11.20 50.29 -2.02
N LEU A 300 -10.39 51.26 -1.56
CA LEU A 300 -8.95 51.23 -1.72
C LEU A 300 -8.33 50.59 -0.49
N ILE A 301 -7.46 49.61 -0.73
CA ILE A 301 -6.77 48.89 0.33
C ILE A 301 -5.30 49.34 0.33
N PRO A 302 -4.90 50.26 1.22
CA PRO A 302 -3.56 50.83 1.21
C PRO A 302 -2.49 49.78 1.52
N ARG A 303 -1.39 49.83 0.75
CA ARG A 303 -0.13 49.11 1.03
C ARG A 303 0.56 49.74 2.25
N GLY A 304 1.20 48.93 3.08
CA GLY A 304 1.90 49.39 4.30
C GLY A 304 2.71 48.27 4.94
N ARG A 305 3.30 48.51 6.12
CA ARG A 305 4.11 47.51 6.84
C ARG A 305 3.43 46.17 7.10
N ALA A 306 2.09 46.15 7.04
CA ALA A 306 1.22 44.97 7.13
C ALA A 306 1.13 44.15 5.81
N TRP A 307 1.88 44.55 4.78
CA TRP A 307 2.05 43.87 3.49
C TRP A 307 3.50 43.42 3.27
N GLY A 308 4.35 43.42 4.30
CA GLY A 308 5.80 43.20 4.15
C GLY A 308 6.58 44.32 3.44
N ASP A 309 5.92 45.41 3.02
CA ASP A 309 6.55 46.58 2.41
C ASP A 309 7.37 47.37 3.46
N LYS A 310 8.64 47.66 3.16
CA LYS A 310 9.56 48.39 4.04
C LYS A 310 9.34 49.91 4.03
#